data_AF-A0A6L5E6R5-F1
#
_entry.id   AF-A0A6L5E6R5-F1
#
_cell.length_a   1.000
_cell.length_b   1.000
_cell.length_c   1.000
_cell.angle_alpha   90.00
_cell.angle_beta   90.00
_cell.angle_gamma   90.00
#
_symmetry.space_group_name_H-M   'P 1'
#
loop_
_entity.id
_entity.type
_entity.pdbx_description
1 polymer ?
#
loop_
_entity_poly.entity_id
_entity_poly.type
_entity_poly.pdbx_seq_one_letter_code
_entity_poly.pdbx_strand_id
1 'polypeptide(L)'
;MTTESTSCVKKSRGRPKVFDREAALDKAMTLFWQHGYEATSLSDLVEATGAKAPTLYAEFTNKEGLFRAVLDRYIARFAAKHEAQLFCEEKSVEAALEDYFTAVATCFTSKDTPAGCFMINTSATLAAASRDIAHTVKSRHAMQEQTLTQFLRQRQERGEIPAYNNVQNLAEYLSCILQGMSISAREGASFEKLMQITHTTLRLWPELLKA
;
A
#
# COMPACT_ATOMS: atom_id res chain seq x y z
N MET A 1 67.95 32.13 -8.90
CA MET A 1 67.38 30.79 -9.16
C MET A 1 66.41 30.48 -8.05
N THR A 2 65.14 30.77 -8.30
CA THR A 2 64.00 30.65 -7.39
C THR A 2 63.50 29.21 -7.38
N THR A 3 63.50 28.56 -6.22
CA THR A 3 62.92 27.22 -6.02
C THR A 3 61.42 27.35 -5.77
N GLU A 4 60.62 26.95 -6.77
CA GLU A 4 59.18 26.83 -6.67
C GLU A 4 58.79 25.69 -5.71
N SER A 5 58.01 26.03 -4.68
CA SER A 5 57.39 25.08 -3.77
C SER A 5 56.05 24.64 -4.34
N THR A 6 56.01 23.45 -4.94
CA THR A 6 54.78 22.84 -5.46
C THR A 6 53.93 22.31 -4.31
N SER A 7 52.90 23.05 -3.88
CA SER A 7 51.95 22.58 -2.88
C SER A 7 50.95 21.60 -3.50
N CYS A 8 50.95 20.35 -3.05
CA CYS A 8 49.91 19.37 -3.35
C CYS A 8 48.59 19.78 -2.68
N VAL A 9 47.62 20.24 -3.48
CA VAL A 9 46.23 20.45 -3.04
C VAL A 9 45.61 19.07 -2.76
N LYS A 10 45.45 18.72 -1.48
CA LYS A 10 44.66 17.55 -1.07
C LYS A 10 43.20 17.78 -1.48
N LYS A 11 42.68 16.95 -2.39
CA LYS A 11 41.25 16.81 -2.67
C LYS A 11 40.51 16.60 -1.34
N SER A 12 39.69 17.57 -0.94
CA SER A 12 38.77 17.40 0.18
C SER A 12 37.80 16.28 -0.17
N ARG A 13 37.70 15.29 0.72
CA ARG A 13 36.69 14.23 0.62
C ARG A 13 35.34 14.91 0.73
N GLY A 14 34.58 14.91 -0.36
CA GLY A 14 33.24 15.48 -0.40
C GLY A 14 32.38 14.97 0.76
N ARG A 15 31.50 15.85 1.25
CA ARG A 15 30.52 15.58 2.32
C ARG A 15 29.95 14.16 2.16
N PRO A 16 29.94 13.32 3.22
CA PRO A 16 29.37 11.98 3.12
C PRO A 16 27.98 12.05 2.51
N LYS A 17 27.66 11.19 1.52
CA LYS A 17 26.28 11.03 1.04
C LYS A 17 25.41 10.76 2.26
N VAL A 18 24.63 11.76 2.66
CA VAL A 18 23.66 11.63 3.73
C VAL A 18 22.67 10.57 3.26
N PHE A 19 22.45 9.56 4.10
CA PHE A 19 21.46 8.53 3.81
C PHE A 19 20.08 9.19 3.70
N ASP A 20 19.47 9.09 2.52
CA ASP A 20 18.11 9.55 2.29
C ASP A 20 17.16 8.40 2.60
N ARG A 21 16.57 8.47 3.80
CA ARG A 21 15.64 7.46 4.32
C ARG A 21 14.43 7.28 3.40
N GLU A 22 13.86 8.38 2.91
CA GLU A 22 12.62 8.35 2.14
C GLU A 22 12.85 7.78 0.75
N ALA A 23 13.97 8.14 0.11
CA ALA A 23 14.38 7.55 -1.15
C ALA A 23 14.72 6.05 -1.00
N ALA A 24 15.33 5.65 0.12
CA ALA A 24 15.59 4.24 0.41
C ALA A 24 14.28 3.44 0.57
N LEU A 25 13.29 4.00 1.26
CA LEU A 25 11.98 3.37 1.42
C LEU A 25 11.23 3.25 0.08
N ASP A 26 11.26 4.27 -0.78
CA ASP A 26 10.62 4.20 -2.10
C ASP A 26 11.22 3.08 -2.96
N LYS A 27 12.55 2.93 -2.95
CA LYS A 27 13.24 1.88 -3.71
C LYS A 27 13.00 0.48 -3.12
N ALA A 28 13.05 0.37 -1.79
CA ALA A 28 12.74 -0.88 -1.10
C ALA A 28 11.28 -1.30 -1.34
N MET A 29 10.34 -0.34 -1.38
CA MET A 29 8.95 -0.58 -1.73
C MET A 29 8.81 -1.19 -3.12
N THR A 30 9.44 -0.60 -4.14
CA THR A 30 9.40 -1.16 -5.50
C THR A 30 9.93 -2.58 -5.55
N LEU A 31 11.06 -2.85 -4.89
CA LEU A 31 11.72 -4.16 -4.89
C LEU A 31 10.86 -5.23 -4.19
N PHE A 32 10.35 -4.93 -3.00
CA PHE A 32 9.43 -5.83 -2.29
C PHE A 32 8.13 -6.05 -3.06
N TRP A 33 7.67 -5.07 -3.82
CA TRP A 33 6.41 -5.16 -4.57
C TRP A 33 6.59 -6.03 -5.82
N GLN A 34 7.75 -5.99 -6.46
CA GLN A 34 8.06 -6.80 -7.64
C GLN A 34 8.37 -8.25 -7.29
N HIS A 35 9.22 -8.47 -6.28
CA HIS A 35 9.75 -9.81 -5.97
C HIS A 35 9.08 -10.46 -4.77
N GLY A 36 8.31 -9.69 -3.99
CA GLY A 36 7.83 -10.12 -2.69
C GLY A 36 8.90 -10.04 -1.61
N TYR A 37 8.47 -10.19 -0.36
CA TYR A 37 9.39 -10.12 0.79
C TYR A 37 10.45 -11.21 0.75
N GLU A 38 10.08 -12.48 0.54
CA GLU A 38 11.02 -13.60 0.66
C GLU A 38 12.13 -13.55 -0.41
N ALA A 39 11.76 -13.34 -1.67
CA ALA A 39 12.71 -13.33 -2.78
C ALA A 39 13.60 -12.08 -2.84
N THR A 40 13.32 -11.07 -2.01
CA THR A 40 14.16 -9.86 -1.91
C THR A 40 15.23 -10.04 -0.85
N SER A 41 16.50 -10.20 -1.21
CA SER A 41 17.59 -10.32 -0.23
C SER A 41 18.03 -8.95 0.33
N LEU A 42 18.78 -8.96 1.44
CA LEU A 42 19.38 -7.71 1.95
C LEU A 42 20.40 -7.13 0.98
N SER A 43 21.12 -7.96 0.23
CA SER A 43 22.03 -7.51 -0.84
C SER A 43 21.27 -6.75 -1.92
N ASP A 44 20.11 -7.26 -2.35
CA ASP A 44 19.28 -6.57 -3.37
C ASP A 44 18.78 -5.23 -2.84
N LEU A 45 18.43 -5.15 -1.55
CA LEU A 45 18.03 -3.90 -0.90
C LEU A 45 19.18 -2.90 -0.81
N VAL A 46 20.40 -3.35 -0.47
CA VAL A 46 21.60 -2.52 -0.44
C VAL A 46 21.91 -1.97 -1.84
N GLU A 47 21.83 -2.82 -2.85
CA GLU A 47 22.05 -2.44 -4.24
C GLU A 47 21.01 -1.44 -4.74
N ALA A 48 19.72 -1.75 -4.54
CA ALA A 48 18.63 -0.89 -4.97
C ALA A 48 18.67 0.47 -4.27
N THR A 49 18.76 0.49 -2.94
CA THR A 49 18.76 1.72 -2.14
C THR A 49 20.04 2.54 -2.33
N GLY A 50 21.17 1.89 -2.60
CA GLY A 50 22.50 2.51 -2.62
C GLY A 50 23.04 2.81 -1.21
N ALA A 51 22.35 2.34 -0.17
CA ALA A 51 22.76 2.47 1.22
C ALA A 51 23.65 1.29 1.62
N LYS A 52 24.59 1.52 2.55
CA LYS A 52 25.41 0.42 3.08
C LYS A 52 24.58 -0.45 4.02
N ALA A 53 24.83 -1.76 4.04
CA ALA A 53 24.12 -2.70 4.93
C ALA A 53 24.07 -2.24 6.41
N PRO A 54 25.17 -1.74 7.02
CA PRO A 54 25.12 -1.27 8.41
C PRO A 54 24.20 -0.05 8.61
N THR A 55 24.04 0.80 7.59
CA THR A 55 23.15 1.95 7.63
C THR A 55 21.68 1.52 7.60
N LEU A 56 21.33 0.57 6.74
CA LEU A 56 19.99 0.00 6.70
C LEU A 56 19.64 -0.74 8.00
N TYR A 57 20.59 -1.49 8.56
CA TYR A 57 20.41 -2.16 9.86
C TYR A 57 20.27 -1.18 11.03
N ALA A 58 21.05 -0.10 11.07
CA ALA A 58 20.94 0.90 12.12
C ALA A 58 19.60 1.64 12.08
N GLU A 59 19.08 1.93 10.88
CA GLU A 59 17.82 2.65 10.72
C GLU A 59 16.59 1.75 10.93
N PHE A 60 16.61 0.53 10.39
CA PHE A 60 15.43 -0.32 10.31
C PHE A 60 15.51 -1.59 11.13
N THR A 61 16.58 -1.78 11.91
CA THR A 61 16.88 -2.95 12.75
C THR A 61 17.13 -4.25 11.99
N ASN A 62 16.31 -4.59 11.00
CA ASN A 62 16.44 -5.77 10.14
C ASN A 62 15.57 -5.60 8.87
N LYS A 63 15.58 -6.61 7.99
CA LYS A 63 14.76 -6.64 6.76
C LYS A 63 13.26 -6.52 7.06
N GLU A 64 12.80 -7.08 8.18
CA GLU A 64 11.40 -7.01 8.59
C GLU A 64 10.99 -5.60 9.04
N GLY A 65 11.82 -4.92 9.84
CA GLY A 65 11.57 -3.54 10.23
C GLY A 65 11.59 -2.59 9.03
N LEU A 66 12.44 -2.86 8.03
CA LEU A 66 12.41 -2.13 6.75
C LEU A 66 11.10 -2.40 6.01
N PHE A 67 10.65 -3.65 5.96
CA PHE A 67 9.39 -4.01 5.32
C PHE A 67 8.18 -3.35 6.02
N ARG A 68 8.16 -3.29 7.35
CA ARG A 68 7.13 -2.56 8.11
C ARG A 68 7.14 -1.06 7.78
N ALA A 69 8.31 -0.44 7.75
CA ALA A 69 8.44 0.98 7.40
C ALA A 69 8.00 1.27 5.94
N VAL A 70 8.27 0.35 5.02
CA VAL A 70 7.77 0.39 3.64
C VAL A 70 6.24 0.29 3.61
N LEU A 71 5.64 -0.60 4.40
CA LEU A 71 4.18 -0.72 4.50
C LEU A 71 3.54 0.56 5.07
N ASP A 72 4.10 1.12 6.14
CA ASP A 72 3.64 2.40 6.72
C ASP A 72 3.67 3.52 5.68
N ARG A 73 4.76 3.59 4.90
CA ARG A 73 4.90 4.56 3.82
C ARG A 73 3.88 4.36 2.71
N TYR A 74 3.66 3.11 2.29
CA TYR A 74 2.65 2.79 1.27
C TYR A 74 1.26 3.27 1.70
N ILE A 75 0.91 3.03 2.97
CA ILE A 75 -0.39 3.43 3.53
C ILE A 75 -0.52 4.95 3.56
N ALA A 76 0.48 5.65 4.08
CA ALA A 76 0.46 7.11 4.17
C ALA A 76 0.37 7.78 2.79
N ARG A 77 0.98 7.18 1.76
CA ARG A 77 1.06 7.78 0.42
C ARG A 77 -0.13 7.44 -0.47
N PHE A 78 -0.64 6.21 -0.39
CA PHE A 78 -1.65 5.70 -1.31
C PHE A 78 -2.97 5.41 -0.60
N ALA A 79 -2.96 4.55 0.43
CA ALA A 79 -4.20 4.11 1.08
C ALA A 79 -4.99 5.27 1.70
N ALA A 80 -4.34 6.16 2.46
CA ALA A 80 -5.00 7.30 3.11
C ALA A 80 -5.67 8.25 2.10
N LYS A 81 -5.03 8.47 0.94
CA LYS A 81 -5.60 9.33 -0.12
C LYS A 81 -6.83 8.70 -0.77
N HIS A 82 -6.83 7.38 -0.95
CA HIS A 82 -7.98 6.67 -1.51
C HIS A 82 -9.12 6.60 -0.49
N GLU A 83 -8.83 6.27 0.76
CA GLU A 83 -9.82 6.20 1.84
C GLU A 83 -10.50 7.55 2.09
N ALA A 84 -9.81 8.67 1.86
CA ALA A 84 -10.42 9.99 1.93
C ALA A 84 -11.60 10.20 0.97
N GLN A 85 -11.70 9.43 -0.13
CA GLN A 85 -12.85 9.50 -1.04
C GLN A 85 -14.15 9.03 -0.38
N LEU A 86 -14.08 8.11 0.59
CA LEU A 86 -15.25 7.59 1.31
C LEU A 86 -15.94 8.68 2.14
N PHE A 87 -15.15 9.59 2.71
CA PHE A 87 -15.64 10.60 3.66
C PHE A 87 -16.06 11.91 2.99
N CYS A 88 -16.28 11.92 1.68
CA CYS A 88 -16.87 13.06 0.98
C CYS A 88 -18.37 13.16 1.29
N GLU A 89 -18.75 14.08 2.18
CA GLU A 89 -20.10 14.16 2.75
C GLU A 89 -21.21 14.49 1.74
N GLU A 90 -20.85 15.16 0.64
CA GLU A 90 -21.76 15.61 -0.42
C GLU A 90 -22.21 14.47 -1.37
N LYS A 91 -21.50 13.34 -1.36
CA LYS A 91 -21.77 12.19 -2.23
C LYS A 91 -22.70 11.19 -1.56
N SER A 92 -23.48 10.45 -2.35
CA SER A 92 -24.21 9.28 -1.86
C SER A 92 -23.23 8.16 -1.47
N VAL A 93 -23.72 7.16 -0.74
CA VAL A 93 -22.95 5.95 -0.39
C VAL A 93 -22.36 5.30 -1.63
N GLU A 94 -23.17 5.11 -2.68
CA GLU A 94 -22.76 4.45 -3.92
C GLU A 94 -21.68 5.25 -4.65
N ALA A 95 -21.85 6.57 -4.76
CA ALA A 95 -20.87 7.43 -5.42
C ALA A 95 -19.53 7.46 -4.66
N ALA A 96 -19.56 7.56 -3.32
CA ALA A 96 -18.36 7.51 -2.50
C ALA A 96 -17.63 6.16 -2.60
N LEU A 97 -18.38 5.05 -2.64
CA LEU A 97 -17.84 3.72 -2.90
C LEU A 97 -17.26 3.61 -4.32
N GLU A 98 -17.94 4.13 -5.33
CA GLU A 98 -17.47 4.14 -6.72
C GLU A 98 -16.13 4.87 -6.85
N ASP A 99 -16.00 6.06 -6.27
CA ASP A 99 -14.76 6.83 -6.28
C ASP A 99 -13.63 6.09 -5.57
N TYR A 100 -13.92 5.51 -4.40
CA TYR A 100 -12.94 4.73 -3.65
C TYR A 100 -12.45 3.52 -4.45
N PHE A 101 -13.37 2.73 -5.02
CA PHE A 101 -13.04 1.56 -5.82
C PHE A 101 -12.32 1.95 -7.11
N THR A 102 -12.66 3.08 -7.73
CA THR A 102 -11.98 3.63 -8.91
C THR A 102 -10.54 4.03 -8.59
N ALA A 103 -10.32 4.70 -7.46
CA ALA A 103 -8.98 5.09 -7.01
C ALA A 103 -8.12 3.86 -6.71
N VAL A 104 -8.70 2.86 -6.06
CA VAL A 104 -8.05 1.58 -5.80
C VAL A 104 -7.73 0.83 -7.09
N ALA A 105 -8.68 0.71 -8.03
CA ALA A 105 -8.47 0.07 -9.33
C ALA A 105 -7.36 0.76 -10.13
N THR A 106 -7.37 2.10 -10.16
CA THR A 106 -6.32 2.92 -10.81
C THR A 106 -4.94 2.62 -10.21
N CYS A 107 -4.86 2.53 -8.87
CA CYS A 107 -3.63 2.18 -8.19
C CYS A 107 -3.18 0.75 -8.54
N PHE A 108 -4.10 -0.21 -8.62
CA PHE A 108 -3.78 -1.61 -8.90
C PHE A 108 -3.33 -1.84 -10.35
N THR A 109 -3.78 -1.02 -11.29
CA THR A 109 -3.45 -1.16 -12.71
C THR A 109 -2.49 -0.09 -13.22
N SER A 110 -1.94 0.72 -12.32
CA SER A 110 -0.95 1.74 -12.68
C SER A 110 0.25 1.09 -13.36
N LYS A 111 0.80 1.77 -14.38
CA LYS A 111 2.04 1.36 -15.04
C LYS A 111 3.29 1.85 -14.29
N ASP A 112 3.11 2.81 -13.39
CA ASP A 112 4.19 3.43 -12.62
C ASP A 112 4.51 2.65 -11.33
N THR A 113 3.62 1.74 -10.93
CA THR A 113 3.80 0.84 -9.79
C THR A 113 3.55 -0.60 -10.23
N PRO A 114 4.18 -1.61 -9.61
CA PRO A 114 3.82 -2.99 -9.90
C PRO A 114 2.34 -3.25 -9.62
N ALA A 115 1.72 -4.15 -10.39
CA ALA A 115 0.27 -4.35 -10.37
C ALA A 115 -0.25 -4.94 -9.04
N GLY A 116 -1.49 -4.59 -8.68
CA GLY A 116 -2.18 -5.04 -7.46
C GLY A 116 -1.80 -4.27 -6.19
N CYS A 117 -2.53 -4.49 -5.09
CA CYS A 117 -2.20 -3.94 -3.78
C CYS A 117 -0.90 -4.56 -3.27
N PHE A 118 0.08 -3.72 -2.93
CA PHE A 118 1.33 -4.15 -2.29
C PHE A 118 1.07 -5.12 -1.11
N MET A 119 0.04 -4.83 -0.31
CA MET A 119 -0.32 -5.58 0.91
C MET A 119 -0.91 -6.97 0.65
N ILE A 120 -1.68 -7.12 -0.43
CA ILE A 120 -2.36 -8.40 -0.77
C ILE A 120 -1.42 -9.29 -1.58
N ASN A 121 -0.58 -8.67 -2.40
CA ASN A 121 0.50 -9.36 -3.08
C ASN A 121 1.49 -10.00 -2.11
N THR A 122 1.65 -9.43 -0.90
CA THR A 122 2.50 -10.02 0.13
C THR A 122 1.81 -11.14 0.92
N SER A 123 0.48 -11.11 1.12
CA SER A 123 -0.22 -12.08 1.98
C SER A 123 -0.14 -13.54 1.50
N ALA A 124 -0.24 -13.79 0.19
CA ALA A 124 -0.30 -15.15 -0.37
C ALA A 124 1.04 -15.91 -0.29
N THR A 125 2.18 -15.20 -0.32
CA THR A 125 3.51 -15.81 -0.28
C THR A 125 4.08 -15.85 1.14
N LEU A 126 3.73 -14.90 2.00
CA LEU A 126 4.37 -14.68 3.31
C LEU A 126 3.83 -15.47 4.50
N ALA A 127 2.66 -16.10 4.37
CA ALA A 127 2.08 -16.88 5.46
C ALA A 127 2.98 -18.05 5.91
N ALA A 128 3.97 -18.44 5.09
CA ALA A 128 4.91 -19.52 5.38
C ALA A 128 6.21 -19.07 6.11
N ALA A 129 6.68 -17.83 5.98
CA ALA A 129 8.05 -17.46 6.43
C ALA A 129 8.18 -16.66 7.73
N SER A 130 7.15 -15.94 8.20
CA SER A 130 7.23 -15.22 9.50
C SER A 130 5.85 -14.91 10.08
N ARG A 131 5.66 -15.28 11.35
CA ARG A 131 4.43 -14.96 12.13
C ARG A 131 4.19 -13.46 12.24
N ASP A 132 5.24 -12.66 12.33
CA ASP A 132 5.15 -11.23 12.55
C ASP A 132 4.74 -10.46 11.29
N ILE A 133 5.12 -10.97 10.11
CA ILE A 133 4.67 -10.42 8.82
C ILE A 133 3.22 -10.80 8.57
N ALA A 134 2.84 -12.05 8.86
CA ALA A 134 1.44 -12.48 8.81
C ALA A 134 0.57 -11.62 9.74
N HIS A 135 1.04 -11.32 10.96
CA HIS A 135 0.37 -10.40 11.88
C HIS A 135 0.25 -8.99 11.29
N THR A 136 1.32 -8.48 10.68
CA THR A 136 1.32 -7.15 10.05
C THR A 136 0.27 -7.08 8.94
N VAL A 137 0.26 -8.05 8.03
CA VAL A 137 -0.74 -8.14 6.95
C VAL A 137 -2.15 -8.24 7.49
N LYS A 138 -2.39 -9.13 8.48
CA LYS A 138 -3.69 -9.28 9.15
C LYS A 138 -4.16 -7.97 9.79
N SER A 139 -3.28 -7.27 10.48
CA SER A 139 -3.58 -5.97 11.09
C SER A 139 -3.98 -4.93 10.04
N ARG A 140 -3.42 -4.99 8.82
CA ARG A 140 -3.80 -4.05 7.75
C ARG A 140 -5.15 -4.37 7.13
N HIS A 141 -5.45 -5.65 6.89
CA HIS A 141 -6.79 -6.04 6.47
C HIS A 141 -7.84 -5.57 7.48
N ALA A 142 -7.57 -5.75 8.78
CA ALA A 142 -8.43 -5.25 9.85
C ALA A 142 -8.58 -3.72 9.82
N MET A 143 -7.52 -2.96 9.51
CA MET A 143 -7.60 -1.50 9.38
C MET A 143 -8.48 -1.07 8.19
N GLN A 144 -8.31 -1.70 7.02
CA GLN A 144 -9.13 -1.39 5.84
C GLN A 144 -10.62 -1.67 6.10
N GLU A 145 -10.90 -2.81 6.72
CA GLU A 145 -12.25 -3.18 7.13
C GLU A 145 -12.81 -2.18 8.15
N GLN A 146 -12.00 -1.75 9.13
CA GLN A 146 -12.40 -0.74 10.10
C GLN A 146 -12.73 0.61 9.45
N THR A 147 -11.95 1.06 8.46
CA THR A 147 -12.24 2.29 7.70
C THR A 147 -13.59 2.18 6.97
N LEU A 148 -13.85 1.05 6.31
CA LEU A 148 -15.12 0.79 5.64
C LEU A 148 -16.28 0.72 6.64
N THR A 149 -16.12 0.03 7.77
CA THR A 149 -17.11 -0.01 8.84
C THR A 149 -17.42 1.39 9.37
N GLN A 150 -16.41 2.22 9.58
CA GLN A 150 -16.59 3.60 10.05
C GLN A 150 -17.39 4.42 9.05
N PHE A 151 -17.01 4.36 7.76
CA PHE A 151 -17.74 5.01 6.68
C PHE A 151 -19.22 4.56 6.64
N LEU A 152 -19.48 3.25 6.62
CA LEU A 152 -20.85 2.72 6.56
C LEU A 152 -21.65 3.08 7.80
N ARG A 153 -21.04 3.08 8.98
CA ARG A 153 -21.70 3.50 10.23
C ARG A 153 -22.12 4.96 10.18
N GLN A 154 -21.25 5.86 9.71
CA GLN A 154 -21.59 7.28 9.55
C GLN A 154 -22.76 7.47 8.57
N ARG A 155 -22.80 6.68 7.49
CA ARG A 155 -23.90 6.72 6.51
C ARG A 155 -25.21 6.13 7.07
N GLN A 156 -25.13 5.10 7.90
CA GLN A 156 -26.26 4.55 8.63
C GLN A 156 -26.84 5.56 9.63
N GLU A 157 -25.98 6.27 10.37
CA GLU A 157 -26.40 7.35 11.30
C GLU A 157 -27.10 8.51 10.57
N ARG A 158 -26.73 8.77 9.30
CA ARG A 158 -27.40 9.74 8.41
C ARG A 158 -28.70 9.23 7.78
N GLY A 159 -29.06 7.96 8.01
CA GLY A 159 -30.26 7.34 7.43
C GLY A 159 -30.13 6.93 5.97
N GLU A 160 -28.91 6.96 5.40
CA GLU A 160 -28.65 6.50 4.02
C GLU A 160 -28.60 4.97 3.93
N ILE A 161 -28.30 4.31 5.05
CA ILE A 161 -28.29 2.85 5.19
C ILE A 161 -29.34 2.47 6.25
N PRO A 162 -30.22 1.48 6.00
CA PRO A 162 -31.21 1.07 7.00
C PRO A 162 -30.56 0.59 8.31
N ALA A 163 -31.15 0.96 9.45
CA ALA A 163 -30.60 0.65 10.78
C ALA A 163 -30.53 -0.84 11.13
N TYR A 164 -31.32 -1.68 10.44
CA TYR A 164 -31.28 -3.14 10.63
C TYR A 164 -30.11 -3.82 9.93
N ASN A 165 -29.43 -3.14 9.00
CA ASN A 165 -28.26 -3.70 8.32
C ASN A 165 -27.07 -3.79 9.26
N ASN A 166 -26.38 -4.93 9.23
CA ASN A 166 -25.11 -5.09 9.90
C ASN A 166 -24.00 -4.48 9.03
N VAL A 167 -23.59 -3.25 9.36
CA VAL A 167 -22.51 -2.53 8.66
C VAL A 167 -21.17 -3.26 8.67
N GLN A 168 -20.93 -4.12 9.67
CA GLN A 168 -19.71 -4.95 9.71
C GLN A 168 -19.72 -5.95 8.55
N ASN A 169 -20.83 -6.68 8.35
CA ASN A 169 -20.94 -7.66 7.28
C ASN A 169 -20.81 -7.01 5.89
N LEU A 170 -21.36 -5.80 5.72
CA LEU A 170 -21.21 -5.02 4.49
C LEU A 170 -19.75 -4.60 4.27
N ALA A 171 -19.04 -4.18 5.32
CA ALA A 171 -17.63 -3.83 5.24
C ALA A 171 -16.74 -5.04 4.92
N GLU A 172 -17.03 -6.20 5.52
CA GLU A 172 -16.34 -7.47 5.22
C GLU A 172 -16.53 -7.88 3.76
N TYR A 173 -17.76 -7.77 3.23
CA TYR A 173 -18.05 -8.02 1.82
C TYR A 173 -17.26 -7.08 0.90
N LEU A 174 -17.30 -5.76 1.14
CA LEU A 174 -16.56 -4.78 0.34
C LEU A 174 -15.04 -5.02 0.41
N SER A 175 -14.53 -5.36 1.59
CA SER A 175 -13.12 -5.73 1.80
C SER A 175 -12.73 -6.96 0.99
N CYS A 176 -13.60 -7.97 0.93
CA CYS A 176 -13.40 -9.17 0.12
C CYS A 176 -13.34 -8.84 -1.39
N ILE A 177 -14.23 -7.98 -1.88
CA ILE A 177 -14.21 -7.55 -3.30
C ILE A 177 -12.91 -6.81 -3.63
N LEU A 178 -12.47 -5.88 -2.79
CA LEU A 178 -11.21 -5.15 -2.99
C LEU A 178 -10.01 -6.09 -3.01
N GLN A 179 -10.05 -7.14 -2.16
CA GLN A 179 -9.02 -8.17 -2.18
C GLN A 179 -9.00 -8.97 -3.48
N GLY A 180 -10.18 -9.37 -3.97
CA GLY A 180 -10.32 -10.02 -5.28
C GLY A 180 -9.80 -9.14 -6.43
N MET A 181 -10.14 -7.85 -6.44
CA MET A 181 -9.66 -6.89 -7.45
C MET A 181 -8.13 -6.81 -7.47
N SER A 182 -7.48 -6.80 -6.30
CA SER A 182 -6.03 -6.80 -6.21
C SER A 182 -5.39 -8.04 -6.83
N ILE A 183 -5.95 -9.22 -6.55
CA ILE A 183 -5.46 -10.49 -7.09
C ILE A 183 -5.65 -10.51 -8.62
N SER A 184 -6.83 -10.12 -9.10
CA SER A 184 -7.10 -10.03 -10.55
C SER A 184 -6.14 -9.08 -11.25
N ALA A 185 -5.84 -7.91 -10.67
CA ALA A 185 -4.88 -6.97 -11.23
C ALA A 185 -3.47 -7.58 -11.36
N ARG A 186 -3.04 -8.35 -10.34
CA ARG A 186 -1.77 -9.09 -10.36
C ARG A 186 -1.72 -10.12 -11.49
N GLU A 187 -2.86 -10.76 -11.78
CA GLU A 187 -3.01 -11.72 -12.87
C GLU A 187 -3.16 -11.05 -14.26
N GLY A 188 -3.04 -9.72 -14.32
CA GLY A 188 -3.06 -8.96 -15.57
C GLY A 188 -4.44 -8.43 -15.97
N ALA A 189 -5.42 -8.42 -15.06
CA ALA A 189 -6.70 -7.78 -15.33
C ALA A 189 -6.51 -6.28 -15.60
N SER A 190 -7.20 -5.78 -16.64
CA SER A 190 -7.17 -4.36 -16.98
C SER A 190 -8.00 -3.52 -16.02
N PHE A 191 -7.80 -2.21 -16.05
CA PHE A 191 -8.60 -1.25 -15.29
C PHE A 191 -10.09 -1.43 -15.58
N GLU A 192 -10.46 -1.58 -16.86
CA GLU A 192 -11.85 -1.79 -17.29
C GLU A 192 -12.44 -3.06 -16.68
N LYS A 193 -11.63 -4.13 -16.57
CA LYS A 193 -12.07 -5.38 -15.95
C LYS A 193 -12.33 -5.21 -14.45
N LEU A 194 -11.48 -4.47 -13.74
CA LEU A 194 -11.69 -4.15 -12.33
C LEU A 194 -12.93 -3.27 -12.13
N MET A 195 -13.14 -2.28 -13.01
CA MET A 195 -14.32 -1.43 -12.97
C MET A 195 -15.61 -2.21 -13.25
N GLN A 196 -15.58 -3.27 -14.06
CA GLN A 196 -16.73 -4.17 -14.20
C GLN A 196 -17.08 -4.88 -12.87
N ILE A 197 -16.09 -5.23 -12.05
CA ILE A 197 -16.32 -5.79 -10.70
C ILE A 197 -16.99 -4.71 -9.84
N THR A 198 -16.44 -3.50 -9.79
CA THR A 198 -17.01 -2.36 -9.07
C THR A 198 -18.47 -2.11 -9.45
N HIS A 199 -18.77 -1.97 -10.74
CA HIS A 199 -20.14 -1.70 -11.21
C HIS A 199 -21.09 -2.86 -10.88
N THR A 200 -20.62 -4.11 -10.91
CA THR A 200 -21.43 -5.27 -10.51
C THR A 200 -21.74 -5.23 -9.02
N THR A 201 -20.75 -4.94 -8.19
CA THR A 201 -20.92 -4.76 -6.74
C THR A 201 -21.91 -3.64 -6.43
N LEU A 202 -21.78 -2.47 -7.08
CA LEU A 202 -22.70 -1.34 -6.88
C LEU A 202 -24.12 -1.64 -7.38
N ARG A 203 -24.27 -2.44 -8.43
CA ARG A 203 -25.59 -2.90 -8.90
C ARG A 203 -26.28 -3.81 -7.88
N LEU A 204 -25.51 -4.62 -7.15
CA LEU A 204 -26.02 -5.50 -6.09
C LEU A 204 -26.28 -4.74 -4.78
N TRP A 205 -25.68 -3.56 -4.60
CA TRP A 205 -25.76 -2.78 -3.37
C TRP A 205 -27.20 -2.57 -2.85
N PRO A 206 -28.20 -2.18 -3.68
CA PRO A 206 -29.57 -2.03 -3.20
C PRO A 206 -30.20 -3.33 -2.67
N GLU A 207 -29.80 -4.49 -3.19
CA GLU A 207 -30.26 -5.79 -2.69
C GLU A 207 -29.55 -6.18 -1.39
N LEU A 208 -28.26 -5.84 -1.28
CA LEU A 208 -27.49 -6.04 -0.04
C LEU A 208 -28.05 -5.23 1.14
N LEU A 209 -28.69 -4.08 0.87
CA LEU A 209 -29.34 -3.25 1.88
C LEU A 209 -30.73 -3.74 2.30
N LYS A 210 -31.35 -4.67 1.55
CA LYS A 210 -32.68 -5.24 1.86
C LYS A 210 -32.61 -6.53 2.66
N ALA A 211 -31.45 -7.19 2.66
CA ALA A 211 -31.21 -8.48 3.31
C ALA A 211 -31.01 -8.34 4.83
#